data_AF-K2FSM6-F1
#
_entry.id   AF-K2FSM6-F1
#
_cell.length_a   1.000
_cell.length_b   1.000
_cell.length_c   1.000
_cell.angle_alpha   90.00
_cell.angle_beta   90.00
_cell.angle_gamma   90.00
#
_symmetry.space_group_name_H-M   'P 1'
#
loop_
_entity.id
_entity.type
_entity.pdbx_description
1 polymer ?
#
loop_
_entity_poly.entity_id
_entity_poly.type
_entity_poly.pdbx_seq_one_letter_code
_entity_poly.pdbx_strand_id
1 'polypeptide(L)'
;STNSGGIFSGAGCMPVNETVPTGTIISNSWAPAGWNQQGWRDFSCQNGFWNIIYDDGGYYTGPAFCKWEKLIDGACGSSNGVPSFTAPTSGFCNSGTYSGTSGSGPWSWSCIGANGGSTASCSAPLAAGNCGSSNGQYLYSTPTTNLCTSGTASAVSGSGPWSWTCNGTACSASKKYDCANVCSSLYSYAQTAFQSSDAACTSPITTPTYSLNCSCGAKASDPFGYTHICLPPVNGSCGSDNGAAFTAPAVPTNLCSAGTQSPLIANTAGWTWNCLGINGGTNASCFATLNIPMNGVCGMDDGKNLDSAPTNLCSVGTPSAVTGSGPWNWECAGIYGGSNTSCLAKKAIEVNTADWKEIKP
;
A
#
# COMPACT_ATOMS: atom_id res chain seq x y z
N SER A 1 47.26 -82.90 35.29
CA SER A 1 46.17 -82.20 35.99
C SER A 1 46.65 -80.81 36.36
N THR A 2 45.72 -79.86 36.35
CA THR A 2 45.84 -78.44 36.73
C THR A 2 46.80 -77.60 35.89
N ASN A 3 46.29 -77.05 34.78
CA ASN A 3 46.77 -75.77 34.28
C ASN A 3 45.68 -74.73 34.53
N SER A 4 46.00 -73.84 35.45
CA SER A 4 45.21 -72.74 35.97
C SER A 4 45.17 -71.57 35.00
N GLY A 5 44.00 -70.95 34.88
CA GLY A 5 43.89 -69.50 34.74
C GLY A 5 43.83 -68.94 33.32
N GLY A 6 42.91 -67.99 33.16
CA GLY A 6 42.99 -66.97 32.12
C GLY A 6 41.78 -66.93 31.20
N ILE A 7 40.68 -66.33 31.66
CA ILE A 7 39.78 -65.65 30.73
C ILE A 7 40.59 -64.43 30.25
N PHE A 8 41.27 -64.56 29.11
CA PHE A 8 41.98 -63.45 28.48
C PHE A 8 40.96 -62.56 27.77
N SER A 9 40.33 -61.68 28.54
CA SER A 9 39.55 -60.56 28.02
C SER A 9 40.50 -59.43 27.69
N GLY A 10 41.10 -59.45 26.50
CA GLY A 10 42.10 -58.43 26.17
C GLY A 10 42.71 -58.58 24.79
N ALA A 11 41.92 -58.40 23.74
CA ALA A 11 42.41 -57.87 22.47
C ALA A 11 41.20 -57.36 21.67
N GLY A 12 41.13 -56.06 21.47
CA GLY A 12 40.16 -55.47 20.55
C GLY A 12 40.49 -55.91 19.13
N CYS A 13 39.59 -56.65 18.50
CA CYS A 13 39.68 -56.95 17.08
C CYS A 13 39.31 -55.70 16.28
N MET A 14 40.14 -55.31 15.31
CA MET A 14 39.75 -54.33 14.29
C MET A 14 38.81 -54.97 13.26
N PRO A 15 37.87 -54.21 12.68
CA PRO A 15 36.91 -54.72 11.72
C PRO A 15 37.56 -54.90 10.35
N VAL A 16 37.64 -56.14 9.87
CA VAL A 16 38.00 -56.45 8.47
C VAL A 16 36.72 -56.48 7.63
N ASN A 17 36.74 -55.73 6.53
CA ASN A 17 35.57 -55.33 5.74
C ASN A 17 35.09 -56.39 4.72
N GLU A 18 35.28 -57.69 4.99
CA GLU A 18 34.88 -58.75 4.07
C GLU A 18 34.29 -59.94 4.84
N THR A 19 33.25 -60.57 4.28
CA THR A 19 32.88 -61.94 4.65
C THR A 19 34.07 -62.83 4.37
N VAL A 20 34.86 -63.09 5.40
CA VAL A 20 35.97 -64.02 5.38
C VAL A 20 35.39 -65.41 5.12
N PRO A 21 35.66 -66.05 3.96
CA PRO A 21 35.14 -67.38 3.66
C PRO A 21 35.55 -68.38 4.76
N THR A 22 34.68 -69.35 5.04
CA THR A 22 34.97 -70.48 5.92
C THR A 22 36.31 -71.11 5.52
N GLY A 23 37.32 -71.01 6.39
CA GLY A 23 38.69 -71.52 6.14
C GLY A 23 39.77 -70.47 5.86
N THR A 24 39.52 -69.18 6.05
CA THR A 24 40.56 -68.16 5.85
C THR A 24 41.59 -68.15 6.98
N ILE A 25 42.84 -68.04 6.59
CA ILE A 25 44.03 -68.02 7.43
C ILE A 25 44.44 -66.57 7.71
N ILE A 26 44.56 -66.19 8.98
CA ILE A 26 45.05 -64.86 9.39
C ILE A 26 46.47 -65.00 9.95
N SER A 27 47.45 -64.32 9.33
CA SER A 27 48.86 -64.44 9.69
C SER A 27 49.24 -63.68 10.98
N ASN A 28 50.25 -64.21 11.67
CA ASN A 28 50.82 -63.96 13.01
C ASN A 28 50.92 -62.55 13.63
N SER A 29 50.46 -61.47 13.02
CA SER A 29 50.55 -60.14 13.65
C SER A 29 49.55 -59.92 14.79
N TRP A 30 48.52 -60.76 14.94
CA TRP A 30 47.32 -60.46 15.76
C TRP A 30 46.98 -61.51 16.83
N ALA A 31 47.97 -62.27 17.31
CA ALA A 31 47.78 -63.20 18.43
C ALA A 31 47.80 -62.47 19.79
N PRO A 32 47.00 -62.92 20.79
CA PRO A 32 47.11 -62.40 22.16
C PRO A 32 48.54 -62.54 22.69
N ALA A 33 49.01 -61.55 23.46
CA ALA A 33 50.34 -61.58 24.06
C ALA A 33 50.52 -62.84 24.94
N GLY A 34 51.43 -63.74 24.53
CA GLY A 34 51.72 -65.01 25.22
C GLY A 34 51.70 -66.26 24.31
N TRP A 35 51.22 -66.17 23.07
CA TRP A 35 51.10 -67.31 22.14
C TRP A 35 52.30 -67.50 21.19
N ASN A 36 53.40 -66.78 21.41
CA ASN A 36 54.51 -66.65 20.45
C ASN A 36 55.70 -67.59 20.68
N GLN A 37 55.56 -68.73 21.37
CA GLN A 37 56.73 -69.54 21.79
C GLN A 37 56.92 -70.88 21.03
N GLN A 38 56.09 -71.28 20.05
CA GLN A 38 56.20 -72.67 19.51
C GLN A 38 55.79 -72.87 18.03
N GLY A 39 56.15 -71.97 17.11
CA GLY A 39 56.08 -72.28 15.67
C GLY A 39 54.67 -72.32 15.02
N TRP A 40 53.71 -71.58 15.58
CA TRP A 40 52.33 -71.49 15.09
C TRP A 40 52.28 -70.42 13.99
N ARG A 41 51.65 -70.69 12.83
CA ARG A 41 51.60 -69.70 11.73
C ARG A 41 50.20 -69.18 11.40
N ASP A 42 49.16 -70.00 11.59
CA ASP A 42 47.83 -69.71 11.05
C ASP A 42 46.70 -70.02 12.05
N PHE A 43 45.81 -69.04 12.25
CA PHE A 43 44.61 -69.18 13.08
C PHE A 43 43.35 -69.05 12.21
N SER A 44 42.30 -69.86 12.49
CA SER A 44 40.98 -69.70 11.87
C SER A 44 39.86 -69.73 12.92
N CYS A 45 38.80 -68.94 12.73
CA CYS A 45 37.61 -68.95 13.59
C CYS A 45 36.47 -69.65 12.87
N GLN A 46 35.92 -70.72 13.45
CA GLN A 46 34.77 -71.45 12.92
C GLN A 46 33.76 -71.71 14.04
N ASN A 47 32.47 -71.43 13.79
CA ASN A 47 31.36 -71.68 14.73
C ASN A 47 31.58 -71.14 16.16
N GLY A 48 32.30 -70.03 16.30
CA GLY A 48 32.56 -69.40 17.59
C GLY A 48 33.74 -69.97 18.37
N PHE A 49 34.59 -70.80 17.76
CA PHE A 49 35.82 -71.33 18.37
C PHE A 49 37.05 -71.02 17.50
N TRP A 50 38.17 -70.71 18.16
CA TRP A 50 39.48 -70.61 17.49
C TRP A 50 40.03 -72.02 17.21
N ASN A 51 40.37 -72.26 15.95
CA ASN A 51 41.12 -73.42 15.49
C ASN A 51 42.56 -73.00 15.20
N ILE A 52 43.51 -73.77 15.72
CA ILE A 52 44.90 -73.70 15.28
C ILE A 52 45.10 -74.65 14.11
N ILE A 53 45.82 -74.19 13.08
CA ILE A 53 46.33 -75.04 12.00
C ILE A 53 47.83 -75.27 12.21
N TYR A 54 48.22 -76.54 12.36
CA TYR A 54 49.63 -76.94 12.37
C TYR A 54 50.07 -77.34 10.95
N ASP A 55 51.38 -77.23 10.65
CA ASP A 55 51.97 -77.54 9.34
C ASP A 55 51.75 -79.00 8.88
N ASP A 56 51.38 -79.90 9.81
CA ASP A 56 51.10 -81.33 9.60
C ASP A 56 49.59 -81.67 9.48
N GLY A 57 48.71 -80.66 9.45
CA GLY A 57 47.28 -80.83 9.19
C GLY A 57 46.43 -81.25 10.40
N GLY A 58 46.98 -81.25 11.61
CA GLY A 58 46.24 -81.48 12.85
C GLY A 58 45.44 -80.25 13.30
N TYR A 59 44.23 -80.47 13.83
CA TYR A 59 43.36 -79.42 14.39
C TYR A 59 43.22 -79.61 15.91
N TYR A 60 43.55 -78.59 16.71
CA TYR A 60 43.22 -78.54 18.14
C TYR A 60 42.15 -77.47 18.38
N THR A 61 41.02 -77.87 18.96
CA THR A 61 39.96 -76.97 19.45
C THR A 61 40.21 -76.66 20.93
N GLY A 62 40.65 -75.44 21.23
CA GLY A 62 40.73 -74.94 22.61
C GLY A 62 39.40 -74.29 23.03
N PRO A 63 39.09 -74.15 24.34
CA PRO A 63 37.85 -73.53 24.83
C PRO A 63 37.81 -72.00 24.67
N ALA A 64 38.62 -71.42 23.78
CA ALA A 64 38.61 -70.00 23.51
C ALA A 64 37.48 -69.67 22.53
N PHE A 65 36.41 -69.10 23.05
CA PHE A 65 35.28 -68.64 22.24
C PHE A 65 35.68 -67.40 21.43
N CYS A 66 35.62 -67.46 20.10
CA CYS A 66 35.69 -66.27 19.24
C CYS A 66 34.27 -65.74 18.99
N LYS A 67 33.91 -64.59 19.59
CA LYS A 67 32.65 -63.91 19.26
C LYS A 67 32.91 -62.94 18.12
N TRP A 68 32.62 -63.34 16.88
CA TRP A 68 32.44 -62.38 15.78
C TRP A 68 31.05 -61.78 15.93
N GLU A 69 30.95 -60.65 16.60
CA GLU A 69 29.72 -59.88 16.47
C GLU A 69 29.70 -59.22 15.09
N LYS A 70 28.58 -59.37 14.39
CA LYS A 70 28.38 -58.76 13.08
C LYS A 70 28.67 -57.25 13.20
N LEU A 71 29.55 -56.74 12.33
CA LEU A 71 29.74 -55.30 12.15
C LEU A 71 28.44 -54.68 11.67
N ILE A 72 28.02 -53.58 12.32
CA ILE A 72 26.81 -52.85 11.94
C ILE A 72 27.20 -51.40 11.74
N ASP A 73 27.27 -50.97 10.48
CA ASP A 73 27.35 -49.55 10.16
C ASP A 73 26.06 -48.84 10.58
N GLY A 74 26.23 -47.63 11.12
CA GLY A 74 25.11 -46.74 11.35
C GLY A 74 24.48 -46.33 10.02
N ALA A 75 23.16 -46.32 9.95
CA ALA A 75 22.44 -45.84 8.78
C ALA A 75 21.27 -44.96 9.21
N CYS A 76 21.18 -43.79 8.57
CA CYS A 76 20.09 -42.86 8.79
C CYS A 76 18.73 -43.49 8.42
N GLY A 77 17.72 -43.17 9.23
CA GLY A 77 16.35 -43.59 9.00
C GLY A 77 15.60 -42.69 8.02
N SER A 78 14.29 -42.93 7.92
CA SER A 78 13.39 -42.23 6.98
C SER A 78 13.24 -40.72 7.22
N SER A 79 13.56 -40.22 8.41
CA SER A 79 13.46 -38.78 8.72
C SER A 79 14.68 -37.98 8.24
N ASN A 80 15.75 -38.65 7.81
CA ASN A 80 16.95 -37.98 7.32
C ASN A 80 16.71 -37.29 5.97
N GLY A 81 17.07 -36.00 5.90
CA GLY A 81 16.87 -35.14 4.74
C GLY A 81 15.43 -34.65 4.56
N VAL A 82 14.48 -35.06 5.39
CA VAL A 82 13.06 -34.68 5.26
C VAL A 82 12.81 -33.38 6.02
N PRO A 83 12.36 -32.30 5.34
CA PRO A 83 12.01 -31.06 6.02
C PRO A 83 10.84 -31.25 7.00
N SER A 84 10.97 -30.71 8.21
CA SER A 84 9.92 -30.75 9.23
C SER A 84 9.75 -29.40 9.91
N PHE A 85 8.56 -29.10 10.45
CA PHE A 85 8.33 -27.88 11.25
C PHE A 85 8.71 -28.05 12.72
N THR A 86 8.72 -29.29 13.20
CA THR A 86 9.09 -29.69 14.56
C THR A 86 10.14 -30.78 14.54
N ALA A 87 10.83 -31.00 15.66
CA ALA A 87 11.77 -32.10 15.78
C ALA A 87 11.07 -33.42 15.39
N PRO A 88 11.66 -34.23 14.48
CA PRO A 88 11.14 -35.57 14.22
C PRO A 88 10.99 -36.35 15.52
N THR A 89 9.96 -37.19 15.64
CA THR A 89 9.73 -38.03 16.83
C THR A 89 10.07 -39.50 16.60
N SER A 90 10.30 -39.89 15.34
CA SER A 90 10.66 -41.25 14.93
C SER A 90 11.45 -41.24 13.62
N GLY A 91 11.84 -42.42 13.12
CA GLY A 91 12.55 -42.55 11.84
C GLY A 91 14.01 -42.06 11.86
N PHE A 92 14.67 -42.07 13.03
CA PHE A 92 16.04 -41.55 13.19
C PHE A 92 17.12 -42.47 12.61
N CYS A 93 17.15 -43.75 13.00
CA CYS A 93 18.18 -44.71 12.60
C CYS A 93 17.52 -45.99 12.09
N ASN A 94 17.92 -46.44 10.90
CA ASN A 94 17.59 -47.76 10.37
C ASN A 94 18.55 -48.84 10.91
N SER A 95 19.81 -48.47 11.16
CA SER A 95 20.81 -49.30 11.85
C SER A 95 21.70 -48.45 12.74
N GLY A 96 22.24 -49.06 13.79
CA GLY A 96 23.02 -48.37 14.83
C GLY A 96 22.18 -47.76 15.95
N THR A 97 22.86 -47.21 16.95
CA THR A 97 22.24 -46.59 18.13
C THR A 97 22.02 -45.10 17.91
N TYR A 98 20.79 -44.64 18.11
CA TYR A 98 20.43 -43.22 18.02
C TYR A 98 21.04 -42.40 19.17
N SER A 99 21.77 -41.34 18.84
CA SER A 99 22.49 -40.51 19.81
C SER A 99 21.63 -39.47 20.55
N GLY A 100 20.35 -39.33 20.20
CA GLY A 100 19.57 -38.15 20.56
C GLY A 100 19.64 -37.06 19.47
N THR A 101 18.61 -36.22 19.43
CA THR A 101 18.48 -35.12 18.47
C THR A 101 18.90 -33.81 19.12
N SER A 102 19.68 -33.00 18.39
CA SER A 102 20.11 -31.66 18.78
C SER A 102 19.74 -30.63 17.71
N GLY A 103 19.63 -29.35 18.11
CA GLY A 103 19.27 -28.24 17.23
C GLY A 103 17.79 -27.83 17.33
N SER A 104 17.50 -26.60 16.90
CA SER A 104 16.15 -26.00 16.85
C SER A 104 15.64 -25.84 15.42
N GLY A 105 16.12 -26.70 14.50
CA GLY A 105 15.94 -26.57 13.06
C GLY A 105 17.16 -25.88 12.41
N PRO A 106 17.99 -26.61 11.64
CA PRO A 106 17.92 -28.05 11.36
C PRO A 106 18.14 -28.91 12.61
N TRP A 107 17.54 -30.10 12.61
CA TRP A 107 17.76 -31.13 13.64
C TRP A 107 18.86 -32.07 13.19
N SER A 108 19.78 -32.39 14.09
CA SER A 108 20.90 -33.28 13.81
C SER A 108 20.98 -34.40 14.85
N TRP A 109 21.33 -35.59 14.38
CA TRP A 109 21.55 -36.77 15.20
C TRP A 109 22.58 -37.70 14.54
N SER A 110 23.07 -38.66 15.30
CA SER A 110 23.97 -39.69 14.81
C SER A 110 23.37 -41.07 15.02
N CYS A 111 23.66 -41.96 14.06
CA CYS A 111 23.40 -43.38 14.17
C CYS A 111 24.75 -44.06 14.37
N ILE A 112 25.04 -44.43 15.61
CA ILE A 112 26.34 -44.96 16.03
C ILE A 112 26.40 -46.46 15.68
N GLY A 113 27.36 -46.84 14.83
CA GLY A 113 27.58 -48.24 14.48
C GLY A 113 28.05 -49.10 15.66
N ALA A 114 27.88 -50.41 15.55
CA ALA A 114 28.34 -51.38 16.54
C ALA A 114 29.45 -52.27 15.97
N ASN A 115 30.29 -52.84 16.86
CA ASN A 115 31.34 -53.80 16.51
C ASN A 115 32.36 -53.28 15.48
N GLY A 116 32.81 -52.03 15.66
CA GLY A 116 33.72 -51.35 14.75
C GLY A 116 33.05 -50.73 13.52
N GLY A 117 31.73 -50.79 13.42
CA GLY A 117 30.96 -50.12 12.37
C GLY A 117 31.06 -48.60 12.44
N SER A 118 30.92 -47.96 11.28
CA SER A 118 30.99 -46.51 11.12
C SER A 118 29.77 -45.79 11.71
N THR A 119 29.93 -44.51 12.06
CA THR A 119 28.83 -43.65 12.53
C THR A 119 28.28 -42.82 11.38
N ALA A 120 26.97 -42.91 11.13
CA ALA A 120 26.30 -42.03 10.19
C ALA A 120 25.86 -40.73 10.87
N SER A 121 26.14 -39.60 10.22
CA SER A 121 25.66 -38.28 10.63
C SER A 121 24.40 -37.94 9.84
N CYS A 122 23.30 -37.67 10.54
CA CYS A 122 21.99 -37.52 9.96
C CYS A 122 21.40 -36.16 10.35
N SER A 123 20.57 -35.59 9.49
CA SER A 123 19.87 -34.34 9.79
C SER A 123 18.53 -34.24 9.10
N ALA A 124 17.62 -33.47 9.70
CA ALA A 124 16.36 -33.07 9.10
C ALA A 124 16.35 -31.54 8.99
N PRO A 125 16.20 -30.95 7.79
CA PRO A 125 16.12 -29.51 7.64
C PRO A 125 14.85 -28.93 8.26
N LEU A 126 14.91 -27.67 8.70
CA LEU A 126 13.72 -26.94 9.11
C LEU A 126 12.88 -26.62 7.85
N ALA A 127 11.62 -27.04 7.85
CA ALA A 127 10.68 -26.71 6.79
C ALA A 127 10.40 -25.20 6.79
N ALA A 128 10.47 -24.60 5.60
CA ALA A 128 10.11 -23.20 5.38
C ALA A 128 8.60 -23.02 5.59
N GLY A 129 8.21 -21.98 6.33
CA GLY A 129 6.81 -21.63 6.52
C GLY A 129 6.23 -20.87 5.33
N ASN A 130 4.92 -20.71 5.32
CA ASN A 130 4.19 -19.93 4.33
C ASN A 130 3.53 -18.74 5.00
N CYS A 131 3.65 -17.58 4.36
CA CYS A 131 2.97 -16.37 4.81
C CYS A 131 1.44 -16.58 4.84
N GLY A 132 0.80 -15.98 5.83
CA GLY A 132 -0.66 -15.97 5.95
C GLY A 132 -1.31 -14.86 5.13
N SER A 133 -2.62 -14.70 5.28
CA SER A 133 -3.40 -13.75 4.49
C SER A 133 -3.10 -12.28 4.77
N SER A 134 -2.41 -11.95 5.88
CA SER A 134 -1.94 -10.58 6.12
C SER A 134 -0.77 -10.16 5.23
N ASN A 135 -0.09 -11.10 4.58
CA ASN A 135 1.06 -10.80 3.73
C ASN A 135 0.66 -10.08 2.44
N GLY A 136 1.42 -9.04 2.07
CA GLY A 136 1.16 -8.19 0.91
C GLY A 136 -0.04 -7.24 1.09
N GLN A 137 -0.70 -7.25 2.24
CA GLN A 137 -1.90 -6.43 2.48
C GLN A 137 -1.56 -5.02 2.96
N TYR A 138 -2.54 -4.13 2.79
CA TYR A 138 -2.56 -2.79 3.40
C TYR A 138 -3.51 -2.81 4.61
N LEU A 139 -2.96 -2.62 5.82
CA LEU A 139 -3.70 -2.75 7.08
C LEU A 139 -3.62 -1.47 7.91
N TYR A 140 -4.66 -1.11 8.66
CA TYR A 140 -4.67 0.13 9.46
C TYR A 140 -3.80 0.07 10.72
N SER A 141 -3.56 -1.14 11.23
CA SER A 141 -2.79 -1.41 12.44
C SER A 141 -1.85 -2.59 12.24
N THR A 142 -0.88 -2.72 13.15
CA THR A 142 0.06 -3.84 13.15
C THR A 142 -0.71 -5.16 13.11
N PRO A 143 -0.45 -6.06 12.14
CA PRO A 143 -1.11 -7.35 12.09
C PRO A 143 -0.71 -8.20 13.29
N THR A 144 -1.69 -8.79 13.97
CA THR A 144 -1.47 -9.70 15.12
C THR A 144 -1.97 -11.12 14.87
N THR A 145 -2.76 -11.31 13.81
CA THR A 145 -3.34 -12.60 13.41
C THR A 145 -3.08 -12.85 11.93
N ASN A 146 -3.31 -14.08 11.46
CA ASN A 146 -3.15 -14.46 10.05
C ASN A 146 -1.75 -14.19 9.47
N LEU A 147 -0.72 -14.24 10.32
CA LEU A 147 0.68 -13.98 9.95
C LEU A 147 1.29 -15.14 9.14
N CYS A 148 1.01 -16.38 9.52
CA CYS A 148 1.49 -17.59 8.86
C CYS A 148 0.34 -18.56 8.59
N THR A 149 0.35 -19.21 7.42
CA THR A 149 -0.52 -20.35 7.11
C THR A 149 0.15 -21.67 7.47
N SER A 150 1.48 -21.73 7.41
CA SER A 150 2.30 -22.84 7.90
C SER A 150 3.59 -22.29 8.56
N GLY A 151 4.12 -23.01 9.53
CA GLY A 151 5.24 -22.56 10.36
C GLY A 151 4.82 -21.57 11.46
N THR A 152 5.76 -21.25 12.34
CA THR A 152 5.56 -20.34 13.47
C THR A 152 5.94 -18.91 13.08
N ALA A 153 5.07 -17.96 13.41
CA ALA A 153 5.31 -16.53 13.18
C ALA A 153 6.32 -15.97 14.18
N SER A 154 7.28 -15.17 13.69
CA SER A 154 8.07 -14.30 14.56
C SER A 154 7.26 -13.11 15.07
N ALA A 155 7.82 -12.38 16.03
CA ALA A 155 7.30 -11.07 16.38
C ALA A 155 7.27 -10.14 15.15
N VAL A 156 6.19 -9.38 15.02
CA VAL A 156 6.04 -8.38 13.95
C VAL A 156 6.85 -7.15 14.30
N SER A 157 7.71 -6.72 13.37
CA SER A 157 8.61 -5.58 13.51
C SER A 157 8.21 -4.44 12.59
N GLY A 158 8.46 -3.20 13.01
CA GLY A 158 8.17 -1.98 12.24
C GLY A 158 6.87 -1.26 12.64
N SER A 159 6.69 -0.06 12.11
CA SER A 159 5.55 0.84 12.41
C SER A 159 4.67 1.13 11.18
N GLY A 160 4.81 0.32 10.11
CA GLY A 160 4.15 0.52 8.83
C GLY A 160 5.11 1.08 7.78
N PRO A 161 6.01 0.26 7.22
CA PRO A 161 5.81 -1.16 6.95
C PRO A 161 6.04 -2.09 8.14
N TRP A 162 5.34 -3.21 8.12
CA TRP A 162 5.50 -4.32 9.07
C TRP A 162 6.17 -5.50 8.38
N SER A 163 7.06 -6.16 9.10
CA SER A 163 7.75 -7.37 8.66
C SER A 163 7.71 -8.44 9.73
N TRP A 164 7.63 -9.69 9.31
CA TRP A 164 7.74 -10.86 10.16
C TRP A 164 8.24 -12.05 9.34
N THR A 165 8.52 -13.16 10.01
CA THR A 165 8.92 -14.41 9.34
C THR A 165 8.03 -15.56 9.75
N CYS A 166 7.86 -16.53 8.85
CA CYS A 166 7.20 -17.82 9.08
C CYS A 166 8.23 -18.93 8.90
N ASN A 167 8.79 -19.46 10.01
CA ASN A 167 9.93 -20.40 9.98
C ASN A 167 11.01 -20.02 8.93
N GLY A 168 11.47 -18.76 8.98
CA GLY A 168 12.50 -18.23 8.07
C GLY A 168 12.00 -17.62 6.76
N THR A 169 10.75 -17.85 6.35
CA THR A 169 10.17 -17.21 5.17
C THR A 169 9.77 -15.77 5.48
N ALA A 170 10.32 -14.80 4.74
CA ALA A 170 10.04 -13.38 4.95
C ALA A 170 8.63 -13.01 4.47
N CYS A 171 7.90 -12.29 5.32
CA CYS A 171 6.56 -11.80 5.07
C CYS A 171 6.46 -10.33 5.47
N SER A 172 5.58 -9.58 4.80
CA SER A 172 5.42 -8.15 5.05
C SER A 172 4.01 -7.66 4.78
N ALA A 173 3.61 -6.60 5.48
CA ALA A 173 2.38 -5.86 5.22
C ALA A 173 2.68 -4.36 5.29
N SER A 174 1.91 -3.58 4.54
CA SER A 174 2.01 -2.13 4.50
C SER A 174 0.94 -1.49 5.37
N LYS A 175 1.23 -0.32 5.93
CA LYS A 175 0.23 0.45 6.69
C LYS A 175 -0.70 1.19 5.74
N LYS A 176 -2.01 0.98 5.92
CA LYS A 176 -3.10 1.70 5.27
C LYS A 176 -3.42 2.95 6.10
N TYR A 177 -3.63 4.08 5.43
CA TYR A 177 -4.06 5.33 6.05
C TYR A 177 -5.50 5.64 5.61
N ASP A 178 -6.38 5.94 6.56
CA ASP A 178 -7.76 6.36 6.26
C ASP A 178 -7.82 7.84 5.92
N CYS A 179 -8.38 8.19 4.76
CA CYS A 179 -8.59 9.57 4.31
C CYS A 179 -9.40 10.42 5.31
N ALA A 180 -10.23 9.81 6.16
CA ALA A 180 -11.03 10.52 7.18
C ALA A 180 -10.19 11.17 8.29
N ASN A 181 -9.00 10.63 8.60
CA ASN A 181 -8.11 11.16 9.64
C ASN A 181 -6.98 12.05 9.10
N VAL A 182 -6.95 12.31 7.79
CA VAL A 182 -5.89 13.10 7.15
C VAL A 182 -6.28 14.56 6.90
N CYS A 183 -7.46 14.99 7.36
CA CYS A 183 -7.87 16.40 7.30
C CYS A 183 -7.40 17.25 8.50
N SER A 184 -6.71 16.66 9.50
CA SER A 184 -6.17 17.43 10.65
C SER A 184 -4.63 17.50 10.70
N SER A 185 -3.92 16.66 9.93
CA SER A 185 -2.48 16.84 9.72
C SER A 185 -2.02 16.15 8.42
N LEU A 186 -1.65 16.98 7.43
CA LEU A 186 -0.76 16.69 6.30
C LEU A 186 -1.15 15.53 5.35
N TYR A 187 -1.88 15.85 4.28
CA TYR A 187 -1.97 14.97 3.09
C TYR A 187 -0.96 15.41 2.02
N SER A 188 0.10 14.63 1.82
CA SER A 188 0.60 14.28 0.47
C SER A 188 1.72 13.22 0.56
N TYR A 189 1.30 11.96 0.68
CA TYR A 189 1.96 10.86 -0.04
C TYR A 189 0.90 10.28 -0.99
N ALA A 190 0.54 11.06 -2.01
CA ALA A 190 -0.41 10.63 -3.02
C ALA A 190 0.34 10.40 -4.32
N GLN A 191 0.28 9.14 -4.76
CA GLN A 191 0.68 8.60 -6.05
C GLN A 191 2.17 8.24 -6.24
N THR A 192 2.62 7.25 -5.45
CA THR A 192 3.44 6.14 -6.01
C THR A 192 3.26 4.79 -5.30
N ALA A 193 2.35 4.63 -4.33
CA ALA A 193 2.13 3.34 -3.66
C ALA A 193 0.68 2.82 -3.65
N PHE A 194 -0.23 3.36 -4.46
CA PHE A 194 -1.61 2.86 -4.51
C PHE A 194 -1.84 1.93 -5.70
N GLN A 195 -1.59 0.64 -5.50
CA GLN A 195 -2.43 -0.39 -6.12
C GLN A 195 -3.59 -0.65 -5.17
N SER A 196 -4.66 0.14 -5.27
CA SER A 196 -5.92 -0.15 -4.58
C SER A 196 -7.04 -0.28 -5.61
N SER A 197 -7.36 -1.52 -5.95
CA SER A 197 -8.66 -1.91 -6.47
C SER A 197 -9.72 -1.77 -5.36
N ASP A 198 -10.12 -0.54 -5.06
CA ASP A 198 -11.33 -0.26 -4.28
C ASP A 198 -12.25 0.63 -5.14
N ALA A 199 -13.45 0.14 -5.40
CA ALA A 199 -14.41 0.61 -6.41
C ALA A 199 -15.11 1.94 -6.09
N ALA A 200 -14.46 2.86 -5.37
CA ALA A 200 -15.02 4.19 -5.03
C ALA A 200 -14.33 5.37 -5.75
N CYS A 201 -13.22 5.12 -6.49
CA CYS A 201 -12.56 6.12 -7.34
C CYS A 201 -12.74 5.78 -8.82
N THR A 202 -14.00 5.71 -9.29
CA THR A 202 -14.30 5.47 -10.70
C THR A 202 -14.38 6.77 -11.49
N SER A 203 -13.25 7.18 -12.06
CA SER A 203 -13.24 7.74 -13.42
C SER A 203 -11.85 7.52 -14.04
N PRO A 204 -11.77 7.12 -15.33
CA PRO A 204 -10.49 6.83 -15.98
C PRO A 204 -9.74 8.14 -16.24
N ILE A 205 -8.62 8.35 -15.53
CA ILE A 205 -7.79 9.56 -15.66
C ILE A 205 -6.69 9.27 -16.69
N THR A 206 -6.95 9.59 -17.95
CA THR A 206 -5.99 9.48 -19.06
C THR A 206 -5.09 10.72 -19.15
N THR A 207 -4.19 10.91 -18.17
CA THR A 207 -3.43 12.16 -17.85
C THR A 207 -4.30 13.15 -17.04
N PRO A 208 -3.78 13.87 -16.01
CA PRO A 208 -2.74 14.90 -16.21
C PRO A 208 -1.87 15.28 -14.99
N THR A 209 -0.91 16.16 -15.25
CA THR A 209 -0.30 17.13 -14.33
C THR A 209 -1.29 17.69 -13.30
N TYR A 210 -0.95 17.67 -12.01
CA TYR A 210 -1.62 18.52 -11.01
C TYR A 210 -0.63 19.18 -10.05
N SER A 211 -0.66 20.50 -10.10
CA SER A 211 -0.22 21.44 -9.07
C SER A 211 -1.27 21.46 -7.96
N LEU A 212 -0.89 21.16 -6.71
CA LEU A 212 -1.80 21.28 -5.56
C LEU A 212 -1.34 22.40 -4.63
N ASN A 213 -2.32 23.21 -4.25
CA ASN A 213 -2.15 24.49 -3.63
C ASN A 213 -2.18 24.40 -2.09
N CYS A 214 -1.04 24.14 -1.42
CA CYS A 214 -0.95 24.17 0.05
C CYS A 214 -0.03 25.28 0.60
N SER A 215 -0.51 26.00 1.63
CA SER A 215 0.17 27.10 2.30
C SER A 215 1.23 26.56 3.25
N CYS A 216 2.48 26.98 3.06
CA CYS A 216 3.62 26.39 3.75
C CYS A 216 3.93 27.15 5.05
N GLY A 217 3.61 26.54 6.20
CA GLY A 217 4.16 26.91 7.51
C GLY A 217 5.05 25.79 8.05
N ALA A 218 6.33 26.12 8.30
CA ALA A 218 7.42 25.30 8.85
C ALA A 218 7.99 24.18 7.94
N LYS A 219 9.32 24.22 7.76
CA LYS A 219 10.11 23.20 7.06
C LYS A 219 10.11 21.90 7.87
N ALA A 220 9.57 20.82 7.31
CA ALA A 220 9.89 19.48 7.78
C ALA A 220 11.18 19.01 7.08
N SER A 221 12.24 18.79 7.85
CA SER A 221 13.44 18.10 7.37
C SER A 221 13.13 16.61 7.25
N ASP A 222 13.08 16.09 6.02
CA ASP A 222 12.96 14.66 5.73
C ASP A 222 14.35 13.97 5.81
N PRO A 223 14.49 12.83 6.53
CA PRO A 223 15.73 12.06 6.58
C PRO A 223 16.18 11.40 5.26
N PHE A 224 15.39 11.46 4.17
CA PHE A 224 15.74 10.81 2.90
C PHE A 224 16.29 11.75 1.80
N GLY A 225 16.48 13.04 2.07
CA GLY A 225 17.22 13.93 1.16
C GLY A 225 16.46 14.37 -0.10
N TYR A 226 15.13 14.27 -0.13
CA TYR A 226 14.34 14.82 -1.24
C TYR A 226 14.13 16.33 -1.09
N THR A 227 14.51 17.10 -2.12
CA THR A 227 14.26 18.54 -2.18
C THR A 227 12.82 18.81 -2.60
N HIS A 228 11.94 19.07 -1.63
CA HIS A 228 10.63 19.63 -1.92
C HIS A 228 10.76 21.08 -2.39
N ILE A 229 10.36 21.36 -3.62
CA ILE A 229 10.21 22.72 -4.14
C ILE A 229 8.84 23.21 -3.69
N CYS A 230 8.78 23.83 -2.52
CA CYS A 230 7.60 24.59 -2.08
C CYS A 230 7.54 25.88 -2.90
N LEU A 231 6.58 25.98 -3.82
CA LEU A 231 6.26 27.26 -4.45
C LEU A 231 5.53 28.15 -3.43
N PRO A 232 5.83 29.46 -3.39
CA PRO A 232 5.20 30.36 -2.43
C PRO A 232 3.68 30.45 -2.65
N PRO A 233 2.91 30.75 -1.59
CA PRO A 233 1.47 31.03 -1.69
C PRO A 233 1.22 32.19 -2.63
N VAL A 234 0.24 32.02 -3.53
CA VAL A 234 -0.26 33.09 -4.40
C VAL A 234 -1.71 33.33 -4.02
N ASN A 235 -1.99 34.51 -3.46
CA ASN A 235 -3.36 34.90 -3.11
C ASN A 235 -4.20 35.06 -4.39
N GLY A 236 -5.43 34.57 -4.34
CA GLY A 236 -6.40 34.84 -5.39
C GLY A 236 -6.69 36.32 -5.49
N SER A 237 -6.84 36.82 -6.72
CA SER A 237 -7.11 38.24 -6.98
C SER A 237 -8.12 38.38 -8.11
N CYS A 238 -9.11 39.25 -7.89
CA CYS A 238 -10.11 39.56 -8.89
C CYS A 238 -9.48 40.17 -10.15
N GLY A 239 -10.06 39.87 -11.31
CA GLY A 239 -9.71 40.49 -12.57
C GLY A 239 -10.35 41.88 -12.74
N SER A 240 -10.20 42.45 -13.94
CA SER A 240 -10.68 43.81 -14.25
C SER A 240 -12.20 43.95 -14.23
N ASP A 241 -12.94 42.86 -14.38
CA ASP A 241 -14.40 42.91 -14.44
C ASP A 241 -15.05 42.99 -13.04
N ASN A 242 -14.25 42.88 -11.98
CA ASN A 242 -14.75 43.02 -10.62
C ASN A 242 -15.21 44.45 -10.31
N GLY A 243 -16.47 44.58 -9.89
CA GLY A 243 -17.15 45.84 -9.66
C GLY A 243 -17.68 46.51 -10.94
N ALA A 244 -17.46 45.92 -12.12
CA ALA A 244 -17.95 46.48 -13.37
C ALA A 244 -19.46 46.23 -13.56
N ALA A 245 -20.09 47.11 -14.34
CA ALA A 245 -21.49 47.01 -14.73
C ALA A 245 -21.60 46.59 -16.20
N PHE A 246 -22.43 45.58 -16.48
CA PHE A 246 -22.65 45.04 -17.82
C PHE A 246 -24.09 45.25 -18.25
N THR A 247 -24.29 45.42 -19.55
CA THR A 247 -25.62 45.48 -20.17
C THR A 247 -25.86 44.20 -20.97
N ALA A 248 -27.03 43.58 -20.84
CA ALA A 248 -27.34 42.35 -21.58
C ALA A 248 -27.21 42.58 -23.11
N PRO A 249 -26.61 41.65 -23.87
CA PRO A 249 -26.25 40.27 -23.52
C PRO A 249 -24.81 40.08 -23.01
N ALA A 250 -24.07 41.16 -22.71
CA ALA A 250 -22.67 41.06 -22.30
C ALA A 250 -22.51 40.35 -20.95
N VAL A 251 -21.47 39.52 -20.83
CA VAL A 251 -21.10 38.77 -19.62
C VAL A 251 -19.63 39.05 -19.25
N PRO A 252 -19.27 39.04 -17.96
CA PRO A 252 -17.87 39.23 -17.54
C PRO A 252 -17.00 38.04 -17.98
N THR A 253 -15.79 38.34 -18.42
CA THR A 253 -14.82 37.37 -18.97
C THR A 253 -13.44 37.48 -18.32
N ASN A 254 -13.05 38.67 -17.85
CA ASN A 254 -11.79 38.89 -17.15
C ASN A 254 -11.99 38.72 -15.64
N LEU A 255 -12.24 37.48 -15.23
CA LEU A 255 -12.74 37.14 -13.90
C LEU A 255 -11.63 37.13 -12.83
N CYS A 256 -10.48 36.50 -13.07
CA CYS A 256 -9.38 36.42 -12.09
C CYS A 256 -8.06 36.91 -12.70
N SER A 257 -7.33 37.76 -11.96
CA SER A 257 -5.96 38.19 -12.30
C SER A 257 -4.90 37.29 -11.67
N ALA A 258 -5.24 36.62 -10.55
CA ALA A 258 -4.41 35.60 -9.91
C ALA A 258 -5.30 34.53 -9.26
N GLY A 259 -4.80 33.30 -9.17
CA GLY A 259 -5.52 32.18 -8.60
C GLY A 259 -6.33 31.38 -9.63
N THR A 260 -7.07 30.39 -9.14
CA THR A 260 -7.94 29.54 -9.96
C THR A 260 -9.38 30.03 -9.88
N GLN A 261 -10.00 30.25 -11.03
CA GLN A 261 -11.37 30.75 -11.13
C GLN A 261 -12.41 29.69 -10.73
N SER A 262 -13.40 30.08 -9.93
CA SER A 262 -14.60 29.27 -9.70
C SER A 262 -15.57 29.34 -10.88
N PRO A 263 -16.63 28.50 -10.89
CA PRO A 263 -17.78 28.74 -11.76
C PRO A 263 -18.33 30.15 -11.56
N LEU A 264 -18.70 30.79 -12.67
CA LEU A 264 -19.38 32.08 -12.69
C LEU A 264 -20.87 31.86 -12.41
N ILE A 265 -21.38 32.46 -11.34
CA ILE A 265 -22.78 32.31 -10.93
C ILE A 265 -23.53 33.57 -11.37
N ALA A 266 -24.53 33.42 -12.24
CA ALA A 266 -25.40 34.50 -12.69
C ALA A 266 -26.68 34.56 -11.85
N ASN A 267 -27.14 35.76 -11.53
CA ASN A 267 -28.43 36.03 -10.90
C ASN A 267 -29.10 37.25 -11.56
N THR A 268 -30.29 37.64 -11.09
CA THR A 268 -31.08 38.74 -11.68
C THR A 268 -30.42 40.12 -11.54
N ALA A 269 -29.45 40.29 -10.65
CA ALA A 269 -28.76 41.53 -10.38
C ALA A 269 -27.32 41.57 -10.91
N GLY A 270 -26.78 40.46 -11.43
CA GLY A 270 -25.40 40.38 -11.90
C GLY A 270 -24.76 39.00 -11.78
N TRP A 271 -23.46 38.98 -11.51
CA TRP A 271 -22.64 37.78 -11.42
C TRP A 271 -21.74 37.78 -10.20
N THR A 272 -21.47 36.60 -9.65
CA THR A 272 -20.48 36.39 -8.59
C THR A 272 -19.56 35.22 -8.93
N TRP A 273 -18.29 35.33 -8.50
CA TRP A 273 -17.29 34.28 -8.64
C TRP A 273 -16.21 34.44 -7.57
N ASN A 274 -15.41 33.39 -7.38
CA ASN A 274 -14.25 33.39 -6.49
C ASN A 274 -12.97 33.13 -7.29
N CYS A 275 -11.90 33.82 -6.91
CA CYS A 275 -10.54 33.54 -7.33
C CYS A 275 -9.83 32.81 -6.19
N LEU A 276 -9.65 31.51 -6.34
CA LEU A 276 -9.08 30.63 -5.32
C LEU A 276 -7.56 30.75 -5.28
N GLY A 277 -6.99 30.91 -4.09
CA GLY A 277 -5.54 31.02 -3.93
C GLY A 277 -4.79 29.74 -4.34
N ILE A 278 -3.57 29.94 -4.86
CA ILE A 278 -2.63 28.88 -5.24
C ILE A 278 -1.61 28.68 -4.11
N ASN A 279 -1.10 27.47 -3.89
CA ASN A 279 -0.21 27.11 -2.78
C ASN A 279 -0.70 27.62 -1.42
N GLY A 280 -2.00 27.46 -1.15
CA GLY A 280 -2.70 27.90 0.06
C GLY A 280 -2.73 29.42 0.30
N GLY A 281 -2.51 30.22 -0.73
CA GLY A 281 -2.91 31.63 -0.70
C GLY A 281 -4.40 31.80 -0.37
N THR A 282 -4.77 33.00 0.06
CA THR A 282 -6.16 33.33 0.41
C THR A 282 -7.06 33.40 -0.83
N ASN A 283 -8.36 33.20 -0.67
CA ASN A 283 -9.35 33.36 -1.74
C ASN A 283 -9.83 34.81 -1.82
N ALA A 284 -10.13 35.29 -3.03
CA ALA A 284 -10.82 36.56 -3.25
C ALA A 284 -12.23 36.30 -3.79
N SER A 285 -13.23 37.01 -3.27
CA SER A 285 -14.61 36.98 -3.75
C SER A 285 -14.89 38.22 -4.58
N CYS A 286 -15.47 38.00 -5.76
CA CYS A 286 -15.59 39.01 -6.81
C CYS A 286 -17.03 39.06 -7.34
N PHE A 287 -17.44 40.21 -7.85
CA PHE A 287 -18.78 40.42 -8.39
C PHE A 287 -18.79 41.40 -9.56
N ALA A 288 -19.84 41.34 -10.38
CA ALA A 288 -20.19 42.33 -11.40
C ALA A 288 -21.69 42.53 -11.42
N THR A 289 -22.19 43.71 -11.80
CA THR A 289 -23.63 44.02 -11.81
C THR A 289 -24.20 43.93 -13.22
N LEU A 290 -25.45 43.47 -13.33
CA LEU A 290 -26.21 43.47 -14.58
C LEU A 290 -27.18 44.65 -14.59
N ASN A 291 -26.97 45.55 -15.53
CA ASN A 291 -27.86 46.66 -15.84
C ASN A 291 -28.79 46.24 -16.98
N ILE A 292 -30.09 46.14 -16.70
CA ILE A 292 -31.09 45.79 -17.71
C ILE A 292 -31.53 47.08 -18.42
N PRO A 293 -31.39 47.17 -19.76
CA PRO A 293 -31.90 48.32 -20.51
C PRO A 293 -33.40 48.48 -20.29
N MET A 294 -33.83 49.69 -19.95
CA MET A 294 -35.24 50.04 -19.93
C MET A 294 -35.47 51.24 -20.83
N ASN A 295 -36.34 51.06 -21.83
CA ASN A 295 -36.76 52.16 -22.69
C ASN A 295 -37.44 53.24 -21.85
N GLY A 296 -37.28 54.50 -22.26
CA GLY A 296 -38.03 55.59 -21.66
C GLY A 296 -39.53 55.32 -21.77
N VAL A 297 -40.30 55.69 -20.75
CA VAL A 297 -41.75 55.53 -20.77
C VAL A 297 -42.37 56.87 -20.42
N CYS A 298 -43.30 57.30 -21.27
CA CYS A 298 -44.05 58.52 -21.05
C CYS A 298 -44.80 58.47 -19.71
N GLY A 299 -44.89 59.61 -19.05
CA GLY A 299 -45.65 59.79 -17.83
C GLY A 299 -47.14 59.99 -18.11
N MET A 300 -47.90 60.30 -17.05
CA MET A 300 -49.37 60.34 -17.11
C MET A 300 -49.94 61.47 -18.00
N ASP A 301 -49.12 62.48 -18.30
CA ASP A 301 -49.54 63.63 -19.10
C ASP A 301 -49.51 63.36 -20.62
N ASP A 302 -48.93 62.23 -21.04
CA ASP A 302 -48.87 61.85 -22.45
C ASP A 302 -50.24 61.54 -23.06
N GLY A 303 -50.44 62.02 -24.28
CA GLY A 303 -51.70 61.94 -25.03
C GLY A 303 -52.85 62.77 -24.47
N LYS A 304 -52.66 63.53 -23.38
CA LYS A 304 -53.72 64.32 -22.74
C LYS A 304 -53.89 65.70 -23.36
N ASN A 305 -55.08 66.27 -23.18
CA ASN A 305 -55.35 67.69 -23.38
C ASN A 305 -55.19 68.39 -22.03
N LEU A 306 -54.26 69.34 -21.91
CA LEU A 306 -53.93 70.02 -20.66
C LEU A 306 -54.11 71.54 -20.81
N ASP A 307 -54.55 72.19 -19.73
CA ASP A 307 -54.73 73.65 -19.70
C ASP A 307 -53.39 74.40 -19.54
N SER A 308 -52.37 73.70 -19.03
CA SER A 308 -51.01 74.22 -18.82
C SER A 308 -49.95 73.19 -19.22
N ALA A 309 -48.67 73.61 -19.23
CA ALA A 309 -47.58 72.74 -19.64
C ALA A 309 -47.48 71.47 -18.76
N PRO A 310 -47.16 70.30 -19.35
CA PRO A 310 -47.11 69.03 -18.62
C PRO A 310 -46.00 69.01 -17.56
N THR A 311 -46.22 68.26 -16.49
CA THR A 311 -45.30 68.11 -15.35
C THR A 311 -45.01 66.65 -15.01
N ASN A 312 -45.93 65.73 -15.30
CA ASN A 312 -45.74 64.28 -15.15
C ASN A 312 -45.18 63.68 -16.43
N LEU A 313 -43.94 64.06 -16.74
CA LEU A 313 -43.32 63.85 -18.05
C LEU A 313 -42.91 62.39 -18.32
N CYS A 314 -42.19 61.74 -17.41
CA CYS A 314 -41.70 60.37 -17.61
C CYS A 314 -42.02 59.48 -16.41
N SER A 315 -42.50 58.26 -16.68
CA SER A 315 -42.67 57.20 -15.68
C SER A 315 -41.43 56.29 -15.59
N VAL A 316 -40.64 56.22 -16.66
CA VAL A 316 -39.31 55.60 -16.69
C VAL A 316 -38.39 56.52 -17.49
N GLY A 317 -37.18 56.75 -16.98
CA GLY A 317 -36.19 57.58 -17.64
C GLY A 317 -36.15 59.03 -17.15
N THR A 318 -35.17 59.78 -17.65
CA THR A 318 -35.05 61.22 -17.35
C THR A 318 -35.76 62.02 -18.44
N PRO A 319 -36.69 62.94 -18.09
CA PRO A 319 -37.35 63.77 -19.08
C PRO A 319 -36.41 64.82 -19.67
N SER A 320 -36.55 65.08 -20.96
CA SER A 320 -35.98 66.27 -21.60
C SER A 320 -36.81 67.51 -21.25
N ALA A 321 -36.30 68.69 -21.63
CA ALA A 321 -37.05 69.92 -21.51
C ALA A 321 -38.30 69.88 -22.41
N VAL A 322 -39.44 70.31 -21.87
CA VAL A 322 -40.70 70.43 -22.63
C VAL A 322 -40.56 71.53 -23.68
N THR A 323 -40.90 71.23 -24.93
CA THR A 323 -40.87 72.16 -26.06
C THR A 323 -42.28 72.39 -26.61
N GLY A 324 -42.51 73.56 -27.21
CA GLY A 324 -43.81 73.94 -27.78
C GLY A 324 -44.73 74.68 -26.79
N SER A 325 -45.83 75.23 -27.32
CA SER A 325 -46.83 76.01 -26.56
C SER A 325 -48.25 75.44 -26.65
N GLY A 326 -48.37 74.15 -27.00
CA GLY A 326 -49.64 73.47 -27.26
C GLY A 326 -49.85 73.13 -28.73
N PRO A 327 -49.20 72.07 -29.26
CA PRO A 327 -48.74 70.89 -28.53
C PRO A 327 -47.41 71.06 -27.80
N TRP A 328 -47.27 70.32 -26.69
CA TRP A 328 -46.04 70.15 -25.93
C TRP A 328 -45.40 68.82 -26.28
N ASN A 329 -44.09 68.82 -26.52
CA ASN A 329 -43.30 67.62 -26.83
C ASN A 329 -42.14 67.49 -25.85
N TRP A 330 -41.85 66.27 -25.43
CA TRP A 330 -40.66 65.93 -24.64
C TRP A 330 -40.22 64.51 -24.95
N GLU A 331 -39.02 64.14 -24.51
CA GLU A 331 -38.49 62.79 -24.62
C GLU A 331 -38.21 62.23 -23.22
N CYS A 332 -38.48 60.94 -23.05
CA CYS A 332 -38.01 60.17 -21.92
C CYS A 332 -36.77 59.40 -22.35
N ALA A 333 -35.60 59.79 -21.83
CA ALA A 333 -34.35 59.09 -22.12
C ALA A 333 -34.33 57.73 -21.43
N GLY A 334 -34.07 56.66 -22.18
CA GLY A 334 -33.96 55.32 -21.60
C GLY A 334 -32.80 55.20 -20.61
N ILE A 335 -32.93 54.32 -19.63
CA ILE A 335 -31.86 54.04 -18.65
C ILE A 335 -31.06 52.81 -19.07
N TYR A 336 -29.77 52.79 -18.73
CA TYR A 336 -28.84 51.70 -19.00
C TYR A 336 -28.72 51.29 -20.49
N GLY A 337 -28.84 52.27 -21.39
CA GLY A 337 -28.77 52.06 -22.84
C GLY A 337 -30.11 51.67 -23.49
N GLY A 338 -31.23 51.77 -22.76
CA GLY A 338 -32.56 51.68 -23.35
C GLY A 338 -32.86 52.83 -24.32
N SER A 339 -33.78 52.62 -25.24
CA SER A 339 -34.15 53.62 -26.26
C SER A 339 -34.92 54.79 -25.65
N ASN A 340 -34.79 55.97 -26.27
CA ASN A 340 -35.61 57.13 -25.94
C ASN A 340 -37.04 56.94 -26.47
N THR A 341 -38.02 57.47 -25.75
CA THR A 341 -39.42 57.51 -26.17
C THR A 341 -39.90 58.95 -26.25
N SER A 342 -40.46 59.33 -27.39
CA SER A 342 -41.05 60.66 -27.60
C SER A 342 -42.49 60.69 -27.11
N CYS A 343 -42.84 61.76 -26.40
CA CYS A 343 -44.13 61.94 -25.74
C CYS A 343 -44.73 63.29 -26.13
N LEU A 344 -46.07 63.38 -26.12
CA LEU A 344 -46.79 64.58 -26.54
C LEU A 344 -48.05 64.81 -25.70
N ALA A 345 -48.28 66.06 -25.33
CA ALA A 345 -49.56 66.53 -24.78
C ALA A 345 -50.10 67.69 -25.64
N LYS A 346 -51.41 67.79 -25.79
CA LYS A 346 -52.06 68.89 -26.51
C LYS A 346 -52.53 69.95 -25.53
N LYS A 347 -52.54 71.21 -25.95
CA LYS A 347 -53.21 72.25 -25.18
C LYS A 347 -54.71 72.10 -25.34
N ALA A 348 -55.43 72.10 -24.22
CA ALA A 348 -56.89 72.10 -24.23
C ALA A 348 -57.38 73.33 -24.99
N ILE A 349 -58.28 73.10 -25.94
CA ILE A 349 -59.02 74.18 -26.59
C ILE A 349 -60.16 74.51 -25.63
N GLU A 350 -60.17 75.73 -25.11
CA GLU A 350 -61.34 76.24 -24.40
C GLU A 350 -62.52 76.24 -25.36
N VAL A 351 -63.39 75.23 -25.25
CA VAL A 351 -64.69 75.26 -25.92
C VAL A 351 -65.53 76.23 -25.11
N ASN A 352 -65.57 77.49 -25.55
CA ASN A 352 -66.49 78.46 -24.98
C ASN A 352 -67.92 77.96 -25.27
N THR A 353 -68.59 77.46 -24.24
CA THR A 353 -69.97 76.97 -24.36
C THR A 353 -70.98 78.08 -24.63
N ALA A 354 -70.54 79.35 -24.67
CA ALA A 354 -71.38 80.50 -25.02
C ALA A 354 -71.84 80.55 -26.49
N ASP A 355 -71.25 79.77 -27.41
CA ASP A 355 -71.63 79.77 -28.83
C ASP A 355 -72.62 78.65 -29.24
N TRP A 356 -73.09 77.82 -28.29
CA TRP A 356 -74.18 76.87 -28.58
C TRP A 356 -75.52 77.60 -28.59
N LYS A 357 -75.95 78.10 -29.75
CA LYS A 357 -77.37 78.45 -29.96
C LYS A 357 -78.19 77.17 -30.08
N GLU A 358 -79.00 76.90 -29.07
CA GLU A 358 -80.10 75.93 -29.12
C GLU A 358 -81.03 76.30 -30.30
N ILE A 359 -81.00 75.53 -31.39
CA ILE A 359 -82.03 75.62 -32.43
C ILE A 359 -83.18 74.73 -31.96
N LYS A 360 -84.20 75.34 -31.35
CA LYS A 360 -85.46 74.66 -31.01
C LYS A 360 -86.26 74.41 -32.29
N PRO A 361 -86.77 73.20 -32.53
CA PRO A 361 -87.88 72.96 -33.45
C PRO A 361 -89.18 73.62 -32.97
#